data_AF-A0A7L2A6B6-F1
#
_entry.id   AF-A0A7L2A6B6-F1
#
_cell.length_a   1.000
_cell.length_b   1.000
_cell.length_c   1.000
_cell.angle_alpha   90.00
_cell.angle_beta   90.00
_cell.angle_gamma   90.00
#
_symmetry.space_group_name_H-M   'P 1'
#
loop_
_entity.id
_entity.type
_entity.pdbx_description
1 polymer ?
#
loop_
_entity_poly.entity_id
_entity_poly.type
_entity_poly.pdbx_seq_one_letter_code
_entity_poly.pdbx_strand_id
1 'polypeptide(L)'
;MTTLNLSFYSAFTLSSLGLAFHRTHLISALLCLESIILSIYVALSIWPIQMQAASPTLLPILILTFSACEAGTGLALLVASTRTHGSDHLHNFNLLQC
;
A
#
# COMPACT_ATOMS: atom_id res chain seq x y z
N MET A 1 -3.91 -2.29 -24.55
CA MET A 1 -3.51 -3.28 -23.54
C MET A 1 -2.08 -3.04 -23.05
N THR A 2 -1.09 -2.87 -23.93
CA THR A 2 0.29 -2.54 -23.52
C THR A 2 0.41 -1.21 -22.76
N THR A 3 -0.36 -0.18 -23.15
CA THR A 3 -0.37 1.13 -22.48
C THR A 3 -0.99 1.08 -21.08
N LEU A 4 -2.09 0.33 -20.90
CA LEU A 4 -2.67 0.07 -19.58
C LEU A 4 -1.68 -0.70 -18.71
N ASN A 5 -0.99 -1.68 -19.28
CA ASN A 5 0.03 -2.45 -18.57
C ASN A 5 1.21 -1.58 -18.11
N LEU A 6 1.71 -0.72 -18.98
CA LEU A 6 2.72 0.26 -18.62
C LEU A 6 2.23 1.17 -17.47
N SER A 7 0.98 1.63 -17.52
CA SER A 7 0.44 2.56 -16.53
C SER A 7 0.39 1.95 -15.13
N PHE A 8 -0.09 0.71 -14.96
CA PHE A 8 -0.11 0.09 -13.63
C PHE A 8 1.30 -0.26 -13.13
N TYR A 9 2.20 -0.71 -14.00
CA TYR A 9 3.58 -0.97 -13.60
C TYR A 9 4.27 0.32 -13.16
N SER A 10 4.05 1.43 -13.87
CA SER A 10 4.57 2.74 -13.45
C SER A 10 3.97 3.21 -12.13
N ALA A 11 2.66 3.00 -11.90
CA ALA A 11 2.01 3.37 -10.65
C ALA A 11 2.59 2.57 -9.47
N PHE A 12 2.80 1.27 -9.65
CA PHE A 12 3.43 0.40 -8.64
C PHE A 12 4.86 0.85 -8.33
N THR A 13 5.69 1.13 -9.34
CA THR A 13 7.09 1.55 -9.13
C THR A 13 7.20 2.95 -8.52
N LEU A 14 6.37 3.90 -8.92
CA LEU A 14 6.32 5.23 -8.30
C LEU A 14 5.91 5.14 -6.83
N SER A 15 4.95 4.28 -6.51
CA SER A 15 4.48 4.08 -5.15
C SER A 15 5.52 3.35 -4.29
N SER A 16 6.21 2.34 -4.82
CA SER A 16 7.28 1.66 -4.08
C SER A 16 8.50 2.58 -3.86
N LEU A 17 8.87 3.39 -4.85
CA LEU A 17 9.89 4.42 -4.69
C LEU A 17 9.47 5.45 -3.64
N GLY A 18 8.21 5.87 -3.65
CA GLY A 18 7.66 6.81 -2.67
C GLY A 18 7.74 6.32 -1.21
N LEU A 19 7.65 5.00 -1.00
CA LEU A 19 7.82 4.34 0.30
C LEU A 19 9.31 4.21 0.68
N ALA A 20 10.16 3.85 -0.28
CA ALA A 20 11.60 3.67 -0.05
C ALA A 20 12.29 5.00 0.31
N PHE A 21 11.80 6.12 -0.24
CA PHE A 21 12.24 7.44 0.21
C PHE A 21 11.68 7.71 1.61
N HIS A 22 12.59 7.79 2.59
CA HIS A 22 12.28 7.98 4.00
C HIS A 22 11.35 9.17 4.22
N ARG A 23 10.06 8.90 4.42
CA ARG A 23 9.05 9.94 4.65
C ARG A 23 9.06 10.35 6.11
N THR A 24 8.98 11.65 6.35
CA THR A 24 8.95 12.20 7.71
C THR A 24 7.70 11.79 8.49
N HIS A 25 6.57 11.56 7.83
CA HIS A 25 5.29 11.24 8.46
C HIS A 25 4.82 9.82 8.13
N LEU A 26 4.42 9.08 9.16
CA LEU A 26 3.87 7.74 9.03
C LEU A 26 2.64 7.69 8.09
N ILE A 27 1.74 8.69 8.15
CA ILE A 27 0.55 8.77 7.26
C ILE A 27 0.92 8.65 5.78
N SER A 28 1.98 9.32 5.35
CA SER A 28 2.40 9.30 3.95
C SER A 28 2.94 7.95 3.51
N ALA A 29 3.53 7.18 4.44
CA ALA A 29 3.93 5.80 4.18
C ALA A 29 2.71 4.87 4.04
N LEU A 30 1.68 5.02 4.89
CA LEU A 30 0.42 4.27 4.77
C LEU A 30 -0.29 4.54 3.44
N LEU A 31 -0.38 5.81 3.01
CA LEU A 31 -0.96 6.17 1.72
C LEU A 31 -0.20 5.53 0.55
N CYS A 32 1.13 5.43 0.68
CA CYS A 32 1.96 4.75 -0.31
C CYS A 32 1.65 3.24 -0.37
N LEU A 33 1.48 2.58 0.78
CA LEU A 33 1.07 1.17 0.82
C LEU A 33 -0.31 0.94 0.20
N GLU A 34 -1.28 1.79 0.51
CA GLU A 34 -2.61 1.76 -0.13
C GLU A 34 -2.53 1.89 -1.66
N SER A 35 -1.70 2.81 -2.16
CA SER A 35 -1.50 2.98 -3.61
C SER A 35 -0.83 1.75 -4.27
N ILE A 36 0.07 1.06 -3.55
CA ILE A 36 0.66 -0.20 -4.01
C ILE A 36 -0.41 -1.27 -4.15
N ILE A 37 -1.24 -1.47 -3.13
CA ILE A 37 -2.25 -2.53 -3.13
C ILE A 37 -3.35 -2.25 -4.17
N LEU A 38 -3.72 -0.98 -4.35
CA LEU A 38 -4.66 -0.58 -5.40
C LEU A 38 -4.13 -0.90 -6.80
N SER A 39 -2.84 -0.64 -7.06
CA SER A 39 -2.23 -0.97 -8.37
C SER A 39 -2.21 -2.47 -8.65
N ILE A 40 -1.97 -3.29 -7.61
CA ILE A 40 -2.02 -4.77 -7.69
C ILE A 40 -3.46 -5.24 -7.94
N TYR A 41 -4.45 -4.67 -7.24
CA TYR A 41 -5.86 -5.00 -7.45
C TYR A 41 -6.29 -4.76 -8.89
N VAL A 42 -5.95 -3.60 -9.46
CA VAL A 42 -6.28 -3.26 -10.85
C VAL A 42 -5.63 -4.25 -11.82
N ALA A 43 -4.34 -4.58 -11.63
CA ALA A 43 -3.64 -5.56 -12.47
C ALA A 43 -4.30 -6.95 -12.42
N LEU A 44 -4.65 -7.43 -11.23
CA LEU A 44 -5.29 -8.74 -11.04
C LEU A 44 -6.73 -8.79 -11.55
N SER A 45 -7.45 -7.66 -11.55
CA SER A 45 -8.81 -7.58 -12.10
C SER A 45 -8.86 -7.61 -13.63
N ILE A 46 -7.81 -7.07 -14.30
CA ILE A 46 -7.73 -6.95 -15.76
C ILE A 46 -7.12 -8.21 -16.39
N TRP A 47 -6.20 -8.88 -15.71
CA TRP A 47 -5.51 -10.08 -16.20
C TRP A 47 -6.46 -11.19 -16.73
N PRO A 48 -7.57 -11.54 -16.06
CA PRO A 48 -8.49 -12.56 -16.52
C PRO A 48 -9.23 -12.19 -17.80
N ILE A 49 -9.58 -10.91 -17.92
CA ILE A 49 -10.25 -10.33 -19.07
C ILE A 49 -9.34 -10.47 -20.30
N GLN A 50 -8.03 -10.32 -20.12
CA GLN A 50 -7.05 -10.45 -21.19
C GLN A 50 -6.80 -11.91 -21.62
N MET A 51 -6.88 -12.87 -20.70
CA MET A 51 -6.65 -14.29 -20.99
C MET A 51 -7.92 -15.03 -21.45
N GLN A 52 -9.06 -14.32 -21.58
CA GLN A 52 -10.39 -14.91 -21.86
C GLN A 52 -10.76 -16.09 -20.93
N ALA A 53 -10.14 -16.13 -19.74
CA ALA A 53 -10.28 -17.21 -18.79
C ALA A 53 -11.24 -16.80 -17.68
N ALA A 54 -12.14 -17.72 -17.28
CA ALA A 54 -12.96 -17.55 -16.09
C ALA A 54 -12.07 -17.67 -14.85
N SER A 55 -11.38 -16.59 -14.48
CA SER A 55 -10.66 -16.53 -13.21
C SER A 55 -11.64 -16.37 -12.05
N PRO A 56 -11.31 -16.85 -10.84
CA PRO A 56 -12.08 -16.49 -9.65
C PRO A 56 -11.87 -15.00 -9.33
N THR A 57 -12.94 -14.20 -9.42
CA THR A 57 -13.01 -12.82 -8.90
C THR A 57 -12.75 -12.73 -7.38
N LEU A 58 -12.72 -13.89 -6.70
CA LEU A 58 -12.38 -14.04 -5.29
C LEU A 58 -10.99 -13.47 -4.96
N LEU A 59 -9.98 -13.69 -5.81
CA LEU A 59 -8.59 -13.37 -5.48
C LEU A 59 -8.35 -11.85 -5.33
N PRO A 60 -8.79 -10.98 -6.28
CA PRO A 60 -8.71 -9.52 -6.09
C PRO A 60 -9.47 -9.02 -4.85
N ILE A 61 -10.62 -9.62 -4.53
CA ILE A 61 -11.44 -9.21 -3.38
C ILE A 61 -10.74 -9.58 -2.07
N LEU A 62 -10.18 -10.79 -1.98
CA LEU A 62 -9.42 -11.22 -0.80
C LEU A 62 -8.24 -10.28 -0.51
N ILE A 63 -7.49 -9.89 -1.55
CA ILE A 63 -6.36 -8.96 -1.40
C ILE A 63 -6.83 -7.60 -0.85
N LEU A 64 -7.96 -7.06 -1.34
CA LEU A 64 -8.52 -5.82 -0.78
C LEU A 64 -8.93 -5.96 0.68
N THR A 65 -9.48 -7.10 1.09
CA THR A 65 -9.88 -7.29 2.49
C THR A 65 -8.67 -7.35 3.42
N PHE A 66 -7.58 -8.03 3.02
CA PHE A 66 -6.34 -8.03 3.80
C PHE A 66 -5.69 -6.64 3.83
N SER A 67 -5.74 -5.89 2.73
CA SER A 67 -5.29 -4.49 2.66
C SER A 67 -5.98 -3.61 3.69
N ALA A 68 -7.32 -3.69 3.77
CA ALA A 68 -8.09 -2.89 4.71
C ALA A 68 -7.73 -3.22 6.18
N CYS A 69 -7.43 -4.49 6.47
CA CYS A 69 -6.93 -4.91 7.78
C CYS A 69 -5.54 -4.33 8.08
N GLU A 70 -4.61 -4.37 7.13
CA GLU A 70 -3.27 -3.77 7.27
C GLU A 70 -3.33 -2.24 7.44
N ALA A 71 -4.22 -1.56 6.71
CA ALA A 71 -4.43 -0.13 6.88
C ALA A 71 -5.04 0.19 8.25
N GLY A 72 -5.97 -0.63 8.74
CA GLY A 72 -6.55 -0.50 10.07
C GLY A 72 -5.52 -0.65 11.18
N THR A 73 -4.64 -1.66 11.10
CA THR A 73 -3.56 -1.84 12.07
C THR A 73 -2.50 -0.74 11.97
N GLY A 74 -2.18 -0.29 10.75
CA GLY A 74 -1.28 0.86 10.53
C GLY A 74 -1.79 2.15 11.17
N LEU A 75 -3.08 2.44 11.02
CA LEU A 75 -3.72 3.61 11.65
C LEU A 75 -3.77 3.47 13.17
N ALA A 76 -4.04 2.27 13.71
CA ALA A 76 -3.97 2.04 15.14
C ALA A 76 -2.56 2.32 15.71
N LEU A 77 -1.52 1.93 14.97
CA LEU A 77 -0.13 2.21 15.34
C LEU A 77 0.17 3.71 15.30
N LEU A 78 -0.39 4.43 14.34
CA LEU A 78 -0.29 5.89 14.28
C LEU A 78 -0.94 6.58 15.48
N VAL A 79 -2.12 6.11 15.91
CA VAL A 79 -2.77 6.62 17.12
C VAL A 79 -1.93 6.32 18.37
N ALA A 80 -1.26 5.16 18.42
CA ALA A 80 -0.35 4.83 19.52
C ALA A 80 0.91 5.72 19.51
N SER A 81 1.46 6.03 18.34
CA SER A 81 2.66 6.88 18.20
C SER A 81 2.39 8.33 18.57
N THR A 82 1.25 8.88 18.14
CA THR A 82 0.81 10.23 18.53
C THR A 82 0.59 10.35 20.03
N ARG A 83 0.03 9.33 20.68
CA ARG A 83 -0.17 9.34 22.14
C ARG A 83 1.13 9.24 22.95
N THR A 84 2.13 8.53 22.43
CA THR A 84 3.40 8.31 23.15
C THR A 84 4.43 9.41 22.89
N HIS A 85 4.56 9.87 21.64
CA HIS A 85 5.60 10.82 21.22
C HIS A 85 5.04 12.19 20.80
N GLY A 86 3.72 12.40 20.86
CA GLY A 86 3.07 13.68 20.53
C GLY A 86 3.10 14.05 19.05
N SER A 87 3.71 13.25 18.17
CA SER A 87 3.80 13.53 16.73
C SER A 87 3.85 12.26 15.88
N ASP A 88 3.50 12.41 14.60
CA ASP A 88 3.52 11.36 13.56
C ASP A 88 4.91 11.14 12.93
N HIS A 89 5.95 11.74 13.51
CA HIS A 89 7.28 11.71 12.93
C HIS A 89 7.98 10.38 13.15
N LEU A 90 8.38 9.73 12.06
CA LEU A 90 9.12 8.46 12.12
C LEU A 90 10.47 8.59 12.83
N HIS A 91 11.09 9.77 12.79
CA HIS A 91 12.36 10.05 13.45
C HIS A 91 12.30 9.93 14.99
N ASN A 92 11.11 10.01 15.59
CA ASN A 92 10.95 9.89 17.03
C ASN A 92 11.13 8.43 17.53
N PHE A 93 11.07 7.44 16.64
CA PHE A 93 11.24 6.02 16.98
C PHE A 93 12.71 5.58 17.10
N ASN A 94 13.57 6.35 17.76
CA ASN A 94 14.99 6.02 17.87
C ASN A 94 15.40 5.28 19.16
N LEU A 95 14.44 4.96 20.03
CA LEU A 95 14.72 4.34 21.34
C LEU A 95 15.28 2.90 21.25
N LEU A 96 15.06 2.22 20.12
CA LEU A 96 15.53 0.84 19.87
C LEU A 96 16.95 0.78 19.27
N GLN A 97 17.63 1.92 19.09
CA GLN A 97 19.02 1.96 18.64
C GLN A 97 20.02 1.67 19.78
N CYS A 98 19.55 1.61 21.03
CA CYS A 98 20.32 1.21 22.20
C CYS A 98 20.53 -0.30 22.25
#